data_AF-A0A536VZG3-F1
#
_entry.id   AF-A0A536VZG3-F1
#
_cell.length_a   1.000
_cell.length_b   1.000
_cell.length_c   1.000
_cell.angle_alpha   90.00
_cell.angle_beta   90.00
_cell.angle_gamma   90.00
#
_symmetry.space_group_name_H-M   'P 1'
#
loop_
_entity.id
_entity.type
_entity.pdbx_description
1 polymer ?
#
loop_
_entity_poly.entity_id
_entity_poly.type
_entity_poly.pdbx_seq_one_letter_code
_entity_poly.pdbx_strand_id
1 'polypeptide(L)'
;MPEIRCKVNPSSEEFRANAAAMAALVADLRAKVERAAQGGDEPARAKHVARGKLLPRERLRLLLDPGSPFLELSQLAAFGVYEDEAPGAGIITGVGRVSGKECVVVVNDATVKGGTYYPITVKKHLRAQEIALQNRLPCLYLVDSGGAFLPEQDKVFPDREHFGRIFYNQAIMSAAGVPQIAAVMGSCTAGGAYVPAMSDESIIVKGQGTIFLGGPPLVKAATGEIVSPEELGGAEVHARQSGVADHYAQNDLHALAIARAIVANLGSAKNVRLALREPVEPLYPADELHGIIPEDKRKP
;
A
#
# COMPACT_ATOMS: atom_id res chain seq x y z
N MET A 1 -38.11 13.24 3.34
CA MET A 1 -37.58 12.00 3.96
C MET A 1 -38.00 12.01 5.42
N PRO A 2 -38.26 10.87 6.08
CA PRO A 2 -38.53 10.88 7.51
C PRO A 2 -37.30 11.39 8.25
N GLU A 3 -37.48 12.44 9.04
CA GLU A 3 -36.43 13.01 9.89
C GLU A 3 -36.26 12.16 11.15
N ILE A 4 -35.02 11.79 11.47
CA ILE A 4 -34.70 11.19 12.75
C ILE A 4 -34.55 12.32 13.77
N ARG A 5 -35.47 12.42 14.73
CA ARG A 5 -35.36 13.39 15.82
C ARG A 5 -34.44 12.83 16.91
N CYS A 6 -33.30 13.47 17.12
CA CYS A 6 -32.36 13.11 18.18
C CYS A 6 -33.02 13.24 19.56
N LYS A 7 -32.90 12.20 20.39
CA LYS A 7 -33.35 12.18 21.79
C LYS A 7 -32.22 12.38 22.78
N VAL A 8 -30.98 12.39 22.29
CA VAL A 8 -29.78 12.58 23.11
C VAL A 8 -29.65 14.07 23.41
N ASN A 9 -29.31 14.39 24.65
CA ASN A 9 -29.00 15.75 25.07
C ASN A 9 -27.46 15.91 25.16
N PRO A 10 -26.83 16.65 24.24
CA PRO A 10 -25.38 16.89 24.26
C PRO A 10 -24.88 17.62 25.52
N SER A 11 -25.78 18.30 26.23
CA SER A 11 -25.48 18.99 27.49
C SER A 11 -25.70 18.13 28.74
N SER A 12 -26.05 16.86 28.60
CA SER A 12 -26.18 15.96 29.75
C SER A 12 -24.81 15.53 30.30
N GLU A 13 -24.74 15.22 31.60
CA GLU A 13 -23.52 14.70 32.21
C GLU A 13 -23.12 13.34 31.61
N GLU A 14 -24.11 12.49 31.35
CA GLU A 14 -23.91 11.20 30.70
C GLU A 14 -23.24 11.34 29.32
N PHE A 15 -23.76 12.25 28.48
CA PHE A 15 -23.18 12.49 27.17
C PHE A 15 -21.73 12.98 27.26
N ARG A 16 -21.44 13.91 28.18
CA ARG A 16 -20.08 14.42 28.39
C ARG A 16 -19.12 13.33 28.87
N ALA A 17 -19.56 12.44 29.76
CA ALA A 17 -18.76 11.32 30.23
C ALA A 17 -18.43 10.35 29.09
N ASN A 18 -19.44 9.94 28.31
CA ASN A 18 -19.27 9.11 27.12
C ASN A 18 -18.31 9.75 26.10
N ALA A 19 -18.50 11.05 25.82
CA ALA A 19 -17.67 11.79 24.88
C ALA A 19 -16.21 11.86 25.33
N ALA A 20 -15.95 12.07 26.62
CA ALA A 20 -14.59 12.09 27.17
C ALA A 20 -13.92 10.72 27.07
N ALA A 21 -14.64 9.64 27.39
CA ALA A 21 -14.13 8.27 27.27
C ALA A 21 -13.79 7.92 25.80
N MET A 22 -14.69 8.24 24.86
CA MET A 22 -14.44 8.02 23.43
C MET A 22 -13.28 8.89 22.92
N ALA A 23 -13.18 10.15 23.34
CA ALA A 23 -12.08 11.03 22.95
C ALA A 23 -10.71 10.48 23.37
N ALA A 24 -10.60 9.88 24.56
CA ALA A 24 -9.38 9.22 25.02
C ALA A 24 -8.98 8.03 24.12
N LEU A 25 -9.96 7.19 23.73
CA LEU A 25 -9.72 6.07 22.82
C LEU A 25 -9.31 6.53 21.42
N VAL A 26 -9.95 7.57 20.89
CA VAL A 26 -9.61 8.15 19.59
C VAL A 26 -8.21 8.78 19.62
N ALA A 27 -7.83 9.44 20.71
CA ALA A 27 -6.49 10.00 20.87
C ALA A 27 -5.41 8.91 20.91
N ASP A 28 -5.63 7.83 21.66
CA ASP A 28 -4.74 6.67 21.71
C ASP A 28 -4.60 6.00 20.33
N LEU A 29 -5.71 5.80 19.62
CA LEU A 29 -5.71 5.27 18.25
C LEU A 29 -4.87 6.17 17.32
N ARG A 30 -5.09 7.49 17.36
CA ARG A 30 -4.35 8.45 16.53
C ARG A 30 -2.85 8.40 16.82
N ALA A 31 -2.45 8.36 18.09
CA ALA A 31 -1.04 8.26 18.48
C ALA A 31 -0.38 6.98 17.95
N LYS A 32 -1.09 5.83 18.04
CA LYS A 32 -0.60 4.54 17.50
C LYS A 32 -0.47 4.56 15.98
N VAL A 33 -1.46 5.12 15.29
CA VAL A 33 -1.44 5.27 13.83
C VAL A 33 -0.31 6.19 13.40
N GLU A 34 -0.12 7.33 14.07
CA GLU A 34 0.95 8.28 13.79
C GLU A 34 2.34 7.65 13.98
N ARG A 35 2.53 6.87 15.06
CA ARG A 35 3.75 6.11 15.28
C ARG A 35 3.99 5.09 14.17
N ALA A 36 2.98 4.30 13.80
CA ALA A 36 3.09 3.33 12.71
C ALA A 36 3.35 4.01 11.35
N ALA A 37 2.83 5.22 11.16
CA ALA A 37 3.00 5.99 9.94
C ALA A 37 4.45 6.46 9.70
N GLN A 38 5.27 6.51 10.75
CA GLN A 38 6.69 6.85 10.65
C GLN A 38 7.52 5.78 9.91
N GLY A 39 7.01 4.55 9.76
CA GLY A 39 7.74 3.46 9.12
C GLY A 39 8.89 2.94 10.00
N GLY A 40 10.04 2.65 9.38
CA GLY A 40 11.25 2.21 10.08
C GLY A 40 11.85 3.26 11.01
N ASP A 41 12.91 2.89 11.72
CA ASP A 41 13.61 3.81 12.61
C ASP A 41 14.30 4.97 11.84
N GLU A 42 14.68 6.02 12.57
CA GLU A 42 15.31 7.20 11.98
C GLU A 42 16.60 6.86 11.19
N PRO A 43 17.51 5.98 11.68
CA PRO A 43 18.65 5.54 10.88
C PRO A 43 18.26 4.87 9.55
N ALA A 44 17.25 4.00 9.53
CA ALA A 44 16.78 3.37 8.31
C ALA A 44 16.18 4.38 7.33
N ARG A 45 15.39 5.35 7.81
CA ARG A 45 14.85 6.44 6.99
C ARG A 45 15.95 7.32 6.42
N ALA A 46 16.92 7.73 7.24
CA ALA A 46 18.05 8.55 6.80
C ALA A 46 18.88 7.82 5.73
N LYS A 47 19.13 6.51 5.93
CA LYS A 47 19.81 5.67 4.93
C LYS A 47 19.02 5.54 3.63
N HIS A 48 17.69 5.46 3.69
CA HIS A 48 16.82 5.42 2.52
C HIS A 48 16.90 6.72 1.72
N VAL A 49 16.79 7.87 2.39
CA VAL A 49 16.88 9.21 1.77
C VAL A 49 18.29 9.47 1.22
N ALA A 50 19.34 9.06 1.93
CA ALA A 50 20.73 9.20 1.47
C ALA A 50 21.02 8.45 0.16
N ARG A 51 20.17 7.48 -0.23
CA ARG A 51 20.23 6.79 -1.53
C ARG A 51 19.50 7.56 -2.64
N GLY A 52 19.01 8.78 -2.39
CA GLY A 52 18.26 9.59 -3.34
C GLY A 52 16.80 9.19 -3.53
N LYS A 53 16.27 8.37 -2.62
CA LYS A 53 14.91 7.79 -2.70
C LYS A 53 13.92 8.63 -1.92
N LEU A 54 12.71 8.80 -2.44
CA LEU A 54 11.60 9.37 -1.67
C LEU A 54 11.11 8.36 -0.65
N LEU A 55 10.64 8.85 0.50
CA LEU A 55 10.04 7.97 1.51
C LEU A 55 8.71 7.37 0.99
N PRO A 56 8.29 6.19 1.46
CA PRO A 56 7.08 5.52 0.97
C PRO A 56 5.81 6.38 1.04
N ARG A 57 5.57 7.08 2.15
CA ARG A 57 4.42 8.00 2.28
C ARG A 57 4.54 9.24 1.39
N GLU A 58 5.76 9.67 1.10
CA GLU A 58 6.00 10.77 0.18
C GLU A 58 5.70 10.36 -1.27
N ARG A 59 6.13 9.15 -1.67
CA ARG A 59 5.77 8.56 -2.97
C ARG A 59 4.26 8.46 -3.12
N LEU A 60 3.57 7.94 -2.11
CA LEU A 60 2.10 7.89 -2.08
C LEU A 60 1.49 9.28 -2.25
N ARG A 61 1.90 10.26 -1.45
CA ARG A 61 1.37 11.64 -1.51
C ARG A 61 1.53 12.27 -2.90
N LEU A 62 2.66 12.03 -3.56
CA LEU A 62 2.98 12.59 -4.88
C LEU A 62 2.30 11.82 -6.03
N LEU A 63 1.95 10.55 -5.82
CA LEU A 63 1.16 9.76 -6.76
C LEU A 63 -0.29 10.24 -6.83
N LEU A 64 -0.87 10.57 -5.68
CA LEU A 64 -2.28 10.96 -5.54
C LEU A 64 -2.58 12.32 -6.18
N ASP A 65 -3.84 12.50 -6.57
CA ASP A 65 -4.32 13.80 -7.04
C ASP A 65 -4.29 14.84 -5.91
N PRO A 66 -3.87 16.09 -6.18
CA PRO A 66 -3.81 17.14 -5.17
C PRO A 66 -5.15 17.33 -4.45
N GLY A 67 -5.13 17.30 -3.12
CA GLY A 67 -6.32 17.45 -2.27
C GLY A 67 -7.26 16.24 -2.25
N SER A 68 -6.94 15.15 -2.96
CA SER A 68 -7.76 13.94 -2.93
C SER A 68 -7.61 13.16 -1.60
N PRO A 69 -8.69 12.53 -1.11
CA PRO A 69 -8.61 11.70 0.08
C PRO A 69 -7.86 10.39 -0.22
N PHE A 70 -7.27 9.82 0.83
CA PHE A 70 -6.72 8.47 0.81
C PHE A 70 -7.33 7.65 1.95
N LEU A 71 -8.02 6.58 1.60
CA LEU A 71 -8.55 5.62 2.56
C LEU A 71 -7.49 4.54 2.81
N GLU A 72 -6.65 4.76 3.83
CA GLU A 72 -5.62 3.81 4.22
C GLU A 72 -6.23 2.56 4.87
N LEU A 73 -5.72 1.38 4.50
CA LEU A 73 -6.20 0.09 4.97
C LEU A 73 -5.25 -0.49 6.01
N SER A 74 -5.82 -0.98 7.12
CA SER A 74 -5.10 -1.75 8.14
C SER A 74 -3.83 -1.04 8.64
N GLN A 75 -3.97 0.21 9.07
CA GLN A 75 -2.87 1.06 9.56
C GLN A 75 -2.08 0.42 10.71
N LEU A 76 -2.78 -0.30 11.60
CA LEU A 76 -2.20 -1.02 12.73
C LEU A 76 -1.83 -2.48 12.43
N ALA A 77 -1.67 -2.85 11.15
CA ALA A 77 -1.19 -4.19 10.82
C ALA A 77 0.17 -4.45 11.50
N ALA A 78 0.31 -5.66 12.07
CA ALA A 78 1.47 -6.10 12.87
C ALA A 78 1.67 -5.42 14.24
N PHE A 79 0.78 -4.52 14.66
CA PHE A 79 0.86 -3.88 15.98
C PHE A 79 0.78 -4.93 17.11
N GLY A 80 1.80 -4.96 17.96
CA GLY A 80 1.94 -5.90 19.08
C GLY A 80 2.25 -7.35 18.69
N VAL A 81 2.68 -7.63 17.46
CA VAL A 81 2.92 -9.02 16.98
C VAL A 81 4.41 -9.39 17.00
N TYR A 82 5.25 -8.67 16.25
CA TYR A 82 6.68 -8.98 16.07
C TYR A 82 7.56 -8.02 16.86
N GLU A 83 7.28 -7.86 18.17
CA GLU A 83 7.97 -6.88 19.03
C GLU A 83 7.93 -5.44 18.44
N ASP A 84 6.86 -5.14 17.70
CA ASP A 84 6.64 -3.89 16.95
C ASP A 84 7.74 -3.53 15.92
N GLU A 85 8.54 -4.51 15.49
CA GLU A 85 9.61 -4.29 14.51
C GLU A 85 9.12 -4.11 13.07
N ALA A 86 7.84 -4.36 12.80
CA ALA A 86 7.23 -4.30 11.47
C ALA A 86 6.02 -3.34 11.42
N PRO A 87 6.16 -2.04 11.75
CA PRO A 87 5.05 -1.10 11.80
C PRO A 87 4.28 -1.07 10.47
N GLY A 88 2.95 -1.10 10.58
CA GLY A 88 2.06 -1.15 9.41
C GLY A 88 2.24 -2.38 8.53
N ALA A 89 2.93 -3.43 9.03
CA ALA A 89 3.40 -4.60 8.28
C ALA A 89 4.42 -4.29 7.18
N GLY A 90 5.15 -3.17 7.24
CA GLY A 90 6.13 -2.78 6.21
C GLY A 90 5.53 -2.51 4.83
N ILE A 91 4.22 -2.24 4.78
CA ILE A 91 3.50 -1.96 3.54
C ILE A 91 2.33 -1.00 3.80
N ILE A 92 2.18 -0.01 2.94
CA ILE A 92 1.07 0.94 2.97
C ILE A 92 0.11 0.53 1.87
N THR A 93 -1.16 0.31 2.23
CA THR A 93 -2.21 -0.06 1.28
C THR A 93 -3.40 0.86 1.45
N GLY A 94 -4.10 1.17 0.38
CA GLY A 94 -5.30 1.99 0.47
C GLY A 94 -5.91 2.35 -0.88
N VAL A 95 -7.04 3.04 -0.83
CA VAL A 95 -7.73 3.55 -2.02
C VAL A 95 -7.54 5.06 -2.09
N GLY A 96 -7.08 5.55 -3.23
CA GLY A 96 -6.92 6.98 -3.49
C GLY A 96 -7.24 7.34 -4.92
N ARG A 97 -7.30 8.64 -5.23
CA ARG A 97 -7.50 9.10 -6.60
C ARG A 97 -6.17 9.36 -7.29
N VAL A 98 -6.01 8.80 -8.47
CA VAL A 98 -4.86 9.01 -9.35
C VAL A 98 -5.41 9.32 -10.74
N SER A 99 -5.10 10.51 -11.27
CA SER A 99 -5.59 10.97 -12.57
C SER A 99 -7.12 10.85 -12.70
N GLY A 100 -7.84 11.22 -11.64
CA GLY A 100 -9.31 11.19 -11.55
C GLY A 100 -9.92 9.80 -11.32
N LYS A 101 -9.12 8.73 -11.20
CA LYS A 101 -9.59 7.35 -11.04
C LYS A 101 -9.31 6.82 -9.64
N GLU A 102 -10.28 6.13 -9.04
CA GLU A 102 -10.11 5.42 -7.76
C GLU A 102 -9.21 4.19 -7.99
N CYS A 103 -8.05 4.16 -7.35
CA CYS A 103 -7.07 3.08 -7.50
C CYS A 103 -6.72 2.50 -6.13
N VAL A 104 -6.50 1.18 -6.08
CA VAL A 104 -5.80 0.56 -4.96
C VAL A 104 -4.31 0.79 -5.15
N VAL A 105 -3.68 1.40 -4.14
CA VAL A 105 -2.24 1.64 -4.11
C VAL A 105 -1.62 0.74 -3.05
N VAL A 106 -0.52 0.09 -3.41
CA VAL A 106 0.27 -0.78 -2.54
C VAL A 106 1.72 -0.29 -2.59
N VAL A 107 2.24 0.20 -1.47
CA VAL A 107 3.59 0.79 -1.37
C VAL A 107 4.40 0.01 -0.35
N ASN A 108 5.49 -0.63 -0.78
CA ASN A 108 6.41 -1.25 0.16
C ASN A 108 7.19 -0.18 0.95
N ASP A 109 7.37 -0.42 2.24
CA ASP A 109 8.22 0.42 3.09
C ASP A 109 9.59 -0.22 3.28
N ALA A 110 10.54 0.16 2.43
CA ALA A 110 11.92 -0.32 2.49
C ALA A 110 12.67 0.08 3.78
N THR A 111 12.14 1.04 4.55
CA THR A 111 12.71 1.43 5.85
C THR A 111 12.37 0.43 6.95
N VAL A 112 11.29 -0.33 6.79
CA VAL A 112 10.87 -1.40 7.71
C VAL A 112 11.52 -2.71 7.31
N LYS A 113 12.61 -3.10 7.99
CA LYS A 113 13.33 -4.37 7.77
C LYS A 113 13.66 -4.62 6.28
N GLY A 114 14.03 -3.57 5.55
CA GLY A 114 14.35 -3.64 4.12
C GLY A 114 13.14 -3.89 3.21
N GLY A 115 11.91 -3.66 3.68
CA GLY A 115 10.68 -3.94 2.96
C GLY A 115 10.40 -5.43 2.80
N THR A 116 10.97 -6.28 3.68
CA THR A 116 10.78 -7.73 3.64
C THR A 116 9.35 -8.11 4.03
N TYR A 117 8.82 -9.16 3.41
CA TYR A 117 7.46 -9.62 3.67
C TYR A 117 7.42 -10.56 4.86
N TYR A 118 6.83 -10.08 5.95
CA TYR A 118 6.35 -10.90 7.05
C TYR A 118 5.06 -11.62 6.63
N PRO A 119 4.62 -12.66 7.37
CA PRO A 119 3.34 -13.32 7.12
C PRO A 119 2.16 -12.33 7.03
N ILE A 120 2.12 -11.34 7.94
CA ILE A 120 1.09 -10.30 7.93
C ILE A 120 1.23 -9.31 6.76
N THR A 121 2.44 -9.09 6.24
CA THR A 121 2.66 -8.27 5.04
C THR A 121 1.98 -8.92 3.83
N VAL A 122 2.15 -10.24 3.67
CA VAL A 122 1.46 -11.02 2.63
C VAL A 122 -0.05 -10.89 2.80
N LYS A 123 -0.57 -11.13 4.01
CA LYS A 123 -2.00 -11.01 4.30
C LYS A 123 -2.55 -9.62 3.99
N LYS A 124 -1.82 -8.55 4.31
CA LYS A 124 -2.21 -7.17 4.03
C LYS A 124 -2.19 -6.86 2.53
N HIS A 125 -1.20 -7.36 1.80
CA HIS A 125 -1.14 -7.23 0.33
C HIS A 125 -2.32 -7.96 -0.32
N LEU A 126 -2.55 -9.22 0.01
CA LEU A 126 -3.67 -10.01 -0.52
C LEU A 126 -5.02 -9.37 -0.21
N ARG A 127 -5.20 -8.81 0.99
CA ARG A 127 -6.42 -8.09 1.35
C ARG A 127 -6.63 -6.83 0.49
N ALA A 128 -5.57 -6.12 0.13
CA ALA A 128 -5.68 -4.98 -0.78
C ALA A 128 -6.11 -5.42 -2.19
N GLN A 129 -5.57 -6.52 -2.70
CA GLN A 129 -5.99 -7.10 -3.99
C GLN A 129 -7.43 -7.62 -3.97
N GLU A 130 -7.87 -8.21 -2.84
CA GLU A 130 -9.26 -8.64 -2.68
C GLU A 130 -10.23 -7.46 -2.79
N ILE A 131 -9.89 -6.34 -2.13
CA ILE A 131 -10.65 -5.09 -2.24
C ILE A 131 -10.63 -4.56 -3.67
N ALA A 132 -9.47 -4.59 -4.34
CA ALA A 132 -9.34 -4.16 -5.73
C ALA A 132 -10.25 -4.98 -6.66
N LEU A 133 -10.22 -6.30 -6.54
CA LEU A 133 -11.03 -7.22 -7.36
C LEU A 133 -12.53 -7.02 -7.11
N GLN A 134 -12.96 -6.99 -5.84
CA GLN A 134 -14.37 -6.86 -5.47
C GLN A 134 -14.97 -5.52 -5.94
N ASN A 135 -14.16 -4.46 -5.98
CA ASN A 135 -14.61 -3.11 -6.33
C ASN A 135 -14.18 -2.68 -7.74
N ARG A 136 -13.51 -3.56 -8.50
CA ARG A 136 -12.95 -3.31 -9.84
C ARG A 136 -12.07 -2.06 -9.90
N LEU A 137 -11.14 -1.93 -8.97
CA LEU A 137 -10.22 -0.79 -8.87
C LEU A 137 -8.86 -1.14 -9.50
N PRO A 138 -8.31 -0.33 -10.41
CA PRO A 138 -6.93 -0.49 -10.89
C PRO A 138 -5.93 -0.57 -9.73
N CYS A 139 -4.90 -1.39 -9.89
CA CYS A 139 -3.86 -1.61 -8.89
C CYS A 139 -2.56 -0.89 -9.29
N LEU A 140 -1.99 -0.14 -8.35
CA LEU A 140 -0.67 0.49 -8.47
C LEU A 140 0.26 -0.06 -7.39
N TYR A 141 1.29 -0.80 -7.81
CA TYR A 141 2.30 -1.39 -6.95
C TYR A 141 3.58 -0.55 -6.98
N LEU A 142 3.89 0.17 -5.90
CA LEU A 142 5.19 0.84 -5.72
C LEU A 142 6.13 -0.13 -5.01
N VAL A 143 6.91 -0.86 -5.82
CA VAL A 143 7.70 -2.02 -5.40
C VAL A 143 9.08 -1.58 -4.92
N ASP A 144 9.40 -1.98 -3.69
CA ASP A 144 10.69 -1.68 -3.04
C ASP A 144 10.90 -2.66 -1.87
N SER A 145 11.21 -3.91 -2.20
CA SER A 145 11.23 -5.02 -1.24
C SER A 145 12.48 -5.89 -1.35
N GLY A 146 13.08 -6.19 -0.19
CA GLY A 146 14.18 -7.14 -0.06
C GLY A 146 13.78 -8.62 -0.20
N GLY A 147 12.50 -8.94 -0.42
CA GLY A 147 12.00 -10.32 -0.56
C GLY A 147 11.20 -10.81 0.65
N ALA A 148 11.15 -12.13 0.86
CA ALA A 148 10.45 -12.73 1.99
C ALA A 148 11.27 -12.61 3.29
N PHE A 149 10.60 -12.48 4.44
CA PHE A 149 11.25 -12.61 5.74
C PHE A 149 11.59 -14.08 6.01
N LEU A 150 12.83 -14.46 5.68
CA LEU A 150 13.28 -15.85 5.66
C LEU A 150 13.07 -16.64 6.97
N PRO A 151 13.21 -16.05 8.18
CA PRO A 151 12.95 -16.79 9.42
C PRO A 151 11.51 -17.33 9.56
N GLU A 152 10.55 -16.75 8.83
CA GLU A 152 9.13 -17.15 8.84
C GLU A 152 8.67 -17.64 7.45
N GLN A 153 9.60 -18.15 6.63
CA GLN A 153 9.31 -18.52 5.24
C GLN A 153 8.17 -19.54 5.08
N ASP A 154 7.98 -20.44 6.04
CA ASP A 154 6.93 -21.46 6.05
C ASP A 154 5.53 -20.85 6.18
N LYS A 155 5.44 -19.64 6.74
CA LYS A 155 4.22 -18.84 6.87
C LYS A 155 4.11 -17.74 5.80
N VAL A 156 5.09 -17.67 4.90
CA VAL A 156 5.14 -16.67 3.82
C VAL A 156 5.02 -17.31 2.44
N PHE A 157 5.47 -18.55 2.24
CA PHE A 157 5.65 -19.14 0.91
C PHE A 157 4.63 -20.24 0.51
N PRO A 158 4.43 -21.33 1.28
CA PRO A 158 3.92 -22.58 0.71
C PRO A 158 2.41 -22.68 0.50
N ASP A 159 1.58 -21.99 1.28
CA ASP A 159 0.13 -22.23 1.33
C ASP A 159 -0.65 -21.40 0.30
N ARG A 160 -1.92 -21.75 0.09
CA ARG A 160 -2.81 -21.13 -0.91
C ARG A 160 -2.88 -19.60 -0.79
N GLU A 161 -2.90 -19.07 0.43
CA GLU A 161 -3.03 -17.63 0.69
C GLU A 161 -1.67 -17.02 1.12
N HIS A 162 -0.56 -17.61 0.64
CA HIS A 162 0.80 -17.10 0.83
C HIS A 162 1.29 -16.31 -0.41
N PHE A 163 2.58 -15.96 -0.46
CA PHE A 163 3.16 -14.97 -1.38
C PHE A 163 2.77 -15.18 -2.86
N GLY A 164 2.74 -16.43 -3.33
CA GLY A 164 2.38 -16.76 -4.71
C GLY A 164 0.94 -16.36 -5.11
N ARG A 165 0.05 -16.19 -4.13
CA ARG A 165 -1.33 -15.75 -4.36
C ARG A 165 -1.40 -14.32 -4.90
N ILE A 166 -0.37 -13.51 -4.65
CA ILE A 166 -0.26 -12.15 -5.20
C ILE A 166 -0.28 -12.20 -6.73
N PHE A 167 0.50 -13.10 -7.32
CA PHE A 167 0.61 -13.23 -8.78
C PHE A 167 -0.63 -13.86 -9.39
N TYR A 168 -1.20 -14.86 -8.72
CA TYR A 168 -2.50 -15.43 -9.10
C TYR A 168 -3.56 -14.32 -9.18
N ASN A 169 -3.66 -13.48 -8.16
CA ASN A 169 -4.62 -12.38 -8.14
C ASN A 169 -4.33 -11.33 -9.23
N GLN A 170 -3.06 -10.99 -9.49
CA GLN A 170 -2.70 -10.07 -10.58
C GLN A 170 -3.19 -10.61 -11.93
N ALA A 171 -2.90 -11.88 -12.24
CA ALA A 171 -3.33 -12.49 -13.49
C ALA A 171 -4.87 -12.56 -13.61
N ILE A 172 -5.57 -12.92 -12.54
CA ILE A 172 -7.04 -12.98 -12.53
C ILE A 172 -7.66 -11.58 -12.70
N MET A 173 -7.10 -10.56 -12.03
CA MET A 173 -7.57 -9.17 -12.15
C MET A 173 -7.31 -8.61 -13.56
N SER A 174 -6.11 -8.81 -14.11
CA SER A 174 -5.79 -8.42 -15.49
C SER A 174 -6.75 -9.07 -16.50
N ALA A 175 -6.96 -10.40 -16.39
CA ALA A 175 -7.93 -11.12 -17.23
C ALA A 175 -9.38 -10.62 -17.09
N ALA A 176 -9.74 -10.10 -15.90
CA ALA A 176 -11.04 -9.49 -15.65
C ALA A 176 -11.14 -8.02 -16.12
N GLY A 177 -10.09 -7.46 -16.73
CA GLY A 177 -10.01 -6.07 -17.18
C GLY A 177 -9.83 -5.07 -16.03
N VAL A 178 -9.20 -5.48 -14.93
CA VAL A 178 -8.78 -4.61 -13.82
C VAL A 178 -7.28 -4.36 -13.96
N PRO A 179 -6.85 -3.16 -14.39
CA PRO A 179 -5.45 -2.89 -14.75
C PRO A 179 -4.47 -3.09 -13.59
N GLN A 180 -3.32 -3.69 -13.88
CA GLN A 180 -2.21 -3.95 -12.98
C GLN A 180 -1.00 -3.12 -13.40
N ILE A 181 -0.53 -2.20 -12.55
CA ILE A 181 0.58 -1.29 -12.87
C ILE A 181 1.64 -1.41 -11.79
N ALA A 182 2.90 -1.62 -12.16
CA ALA A 182 4.01 -1.68 -11.22
C ALA A 182 5.03 -0.58 -11.47
N ALA A 183 5.58 -0.01 -10.39
CA ALA A 183 6.74 0.86 -10.42
C ALA A 183 7.81 0.31 -9.48
N VAL A 184 8.90 -0.18 -10.06
CA VAL A 184 10.06 -0.72 -9.35
C VAL A 184 10.99 0.43 -8.97
N MET A 185 10.89 0.82 -7.71
CA MET A 185 11.58 1.97 -7.11
C MET A 185 12.65 1.51 -6.11
N GLY A 186 13.18 0.31 -6.29
CA GLY A 186 14.19 -0.30 -5.44
C GLY A 186 14.40 -1.78 -5.77
N SER A 187 14.80 -2.56 -4.76
CA SER A 187 15.02 -3.99 -4.93
C SER A 187 13.69 -4.72 -5.23
N CYS A 188 13.75 -5.69 -6.14
CA CYS A 188 12.66 -6.59 -6.49
C CYS A 188 13.25 -7.97 -6.79
N THR A 189 13.35 -8.81 -5.75
CA THR A 189 14.11 -10.09 -5.82
C THR A 189 13.21 -11.31 -5.67
N ALA A 190 13.61 -12.42 -6.29
CA ALA A 190 12.99 -13.74 -6.21
C ALA A 190 11.49 -13.69 -6.53
N GLY A 191 10.63 -14.14 -5.60
CA GLY A 191 9.19 -14.08 -5.80
C GLY A 191 8.70 -12.66 -6.13
N GLY A 192 9.29 -11.64 -5.51
CA GLY A 192 8.88 -10.24 -5.74
C GLY A 192 8.99 -9.82 -7.21
N ALA A 193 9.92 -10.41 -7.97
CA ALA A 193 10.16 -10.10 -9.38
C ALA A 193 8.93 -10.35 -10.28
N TYR A 194 7.99 -11.21 -9.85
CA TYR A 194 6.75 -11.43 -10.59
C TYR A 194 5.75 -10.29 -10.46
N VAL A 195 5.85 -9.42 -9.44
CA VAL A 195 4.96 -8.25 -9.34
C VAL A 195 5.07 -7.34 -10.57
N PRO A 196 6.28 -6.86 -10.96
CA PRO A 196 6.43 -6.12 -12.22
C PRO A 196 6.27 -7.00 -13.46
N ALA A 197 6.80 -8.22 -13.47
CA ALA A 197 6.74 -9.08 -14.66
C ALA A 197 5.32 -9.56 -15.04
N MET A 198 4.37 -9.51 -14.10
CA MET A 198 2.96 -9.86 -14.32
C MET A 198 2.01 -8.66 -14.21
N SER A 199 2.55 -7.44 -14.22
CA SER A 199 1.75 -6.23 -14.38
C SER A 199 1.52 -5.95 -15.86
N ASP A 200 0.40 -5.30 -16.19
CA ASP A 200 0.06 -4.91 -17.57
C ASP A 200 1.02 -3.85 -18.11
N GLU A 201 1.47 -2.95 -17.23
CA GLU A 201 2.55 -1.99 -17.50
C GLU A 201 3.49 -1.87 -16.30
N SER A 202 4.80 -1.87 -16.58
CA SER A 202 5.88 -1.92 -15.61
C SER A 202 6.87 -0.77 -15.81
N ILE A 203 7.15 -0.03 -14.75
CA ILE A 203 8.06 1.11 -14.70
C ILE A 203 9.28 0.72 -13.86
N ILE A 204 10.48 1.09 -14.28
CA ILE A 204 11.71 0.86 -13.52
C ILE A 204 12.54 2.14 -13.38
N VAL A 205 13.00 2.44 -12.16
CA VAL A 205 13.84 3.61 -11.88
C VAL A 205 15.31 3.28 -12.13
N LYS A 206 15.97 4.06 -13.00
CA LYS A 206 17.40 3.96 -13.28
C LYS A 206 18.27 4.01 -12.02
N GLY A 207 19.26 3.12 -11.93
CA GLY A 207 20.28 3.15 -10.87
C GLY A 207 19.72 2.88 -9.47
N GLN A 208 18.49 2.39 -9.37
CA GLN A 208 17.76 2.18 -8.12
C GLN A 208 16.88 0.93 -8.18
N GLY A 209 16.09 0.79 -9.24
CA GLY A 209 15.21 -0.35 -9.47
C GLY A 209 16.01 -1.53 -10.01
N THR A 210 15.85 -2.70 -9.39
CA THR A 210 16.45 -3.95 -9.87
C THR A 210 15.46 -5.10 -9.80
N ILE A 211 15.36 -5.91 -10.85
CA ILE A 211 14.47 -7.08 -10.93
C ILE A 211 15.31 -8.33 -11.19
N PHE A 212 15.19 -9.37 -10.36
CA PHE A 212 15.86 -10.65 -10.63
C PHE A 212 15.24 -11.80 -9.84
N LEU A 213 15.23 -13.01 -10.40
CA LEU A 213 14.81 -14.23 -9.69
C LEU A 213 15.84 -14.67 -8.63
N GLY A 214 17.11 -14.35 -8.85
CA GLY A 214 18.18 -14.57 -7.90
C GLY A 214 19.11 -13.39 -7.91
N GLY A 215 19.28 -12.70 -6.77
CA GLY A 215 20.18 -11.55 -6.69
C GLY A 215 21.66 -11.94 -6.72
N PRO A 216 22.57 -10.95 -6.79
CA PRO A 216 24.01 -11.20 -6.86
C PRO A 216 24.57 -12.17 -5.81
N PRO A 217 24.13 -12.14 -4.53
CA PRO A 217 24.59 -13.14 -3.56
C PRO A 217 24.25 -14.58 -3.95
N LEU A 218 23.08 -14.82 -4.55
CA LEU A 218 22.63 -16.14 -4.97
C LEU A 218 23.36 -16.59 -6.25
N VAL A 219 23.54 -15.69 -7.21
CA VAL A 219 24.29 -15.96 -8.45
C VAL A 219 25.73 -16.37 -8.11
N LYS A 220 26.40 -15.61 -7.23
CA LYS A 220 27.74 -15.92 -6.75
C LYS A 220 27.81 -17.27 -6.05
N ALA A 221 26.83 -17.58 -5.19
CA ALA A 221 26.79 -18.85 -4.47
C ALA A 221 26.57 -20.05 -5.40
N ALA A 222 25.75 -19.89 -6.44
CA ALA A 222 25.39 -20.98 -7.35
C ALA A 222 26.43 -21.22 -8.46
N THR A 223 27.08 -20.17 -8.95
CA THR A 223 27.91 -20.23 -10.18
C THR A 223 29.34 -19.70 -9.98
N GLY A 224 29.62 -18.99 -8.89
CA GLY A 224 30.87 -18.27 -8.69
C GLY A 224 30.95 -16.91 -9.41
N GLU A 225 29.98 -16.57 -10.26
CA GLU A 225 29.95 -15.31 -10.99
C GLU A 225 29.77 -14.10 -10.05
N ILE A 226 30.52 -13.02 -10.31
CA ILE A 226 30.43 -11.76 -9.58
C ILE A 226 29.88 -10.71 -10.54
N VAL A 227 28.66 -10.28 -10.27
CA VAL A 227 27.91 -9.30 -11.08
C VAL A 227 27.26 -8.28 -10.16
N SER A 228 27.20 -7.01 -10.55
CA SER A 228 26.50 -5.99 -9.75
C SER A 228 24.97 -6.12 -9.90
N PRO A 229 24.17 -5.58 -8.96
CA PRO A 229 22.71 -5.56 -9.11
C PRO A 229 22.22 -4.87 -10.40
N GLU A 230 22.88 -3.79 -10.82
CA GLU A 230 22.51 -3.03 -12.03
C GLU A 230 22.83 -3.81 -13.31
N GLU A 231 23.98 -4.48 -13.36
CA GLU A 231 24.36 -5.33 -14.51
C GLU A 231 23.49 -6.59 -14.60
N LEU A 232 23.08 -7.15 -13.46
CA LEU A 232 22.27 -8.37 -13.43
C LEU A 232 20.81 -8.12 -13.84
N GLY A 233 20.22 -7.01 -13.39
CA GLY A 233 18.79 -6.78 -13.55
C GLY A 233 18.37 -5.34 -13.30
N GLY A 234 19.22 -4.37 -13.67
CA GLY A 234 18.91 -2.95 -13.56
C GLY A 234 17.93 -2.44 -14.63
N ALA A 235 17.71 -1.13 -14.63
CA ALA A 235 16.77 -0.48 -15.56
C ALA A 235 17.19 -0.64 -17.03
N GLU A 236 18.48 -0.56 -17.32
CA GLU A 236 19.01 -0.74 -18.68
C GLU A 236 18.74 -2.17 -19.21
N VAL A 237 18.90 -3.19 -18.36
CA VAL A 237 18.66 -4.59 -18.72
C VAL A 237 17.18 -4.81 -19.03
N HIS A 238 16.29 -4.29 -18.18
CA HIS A 238 14.86 -4.61 -18.31
C HIS A 238 14.09 -3.75 -19.30
N ALA A 239 14.45 -2.48 -19.45
CA ALA A 239 13.76 -1.58 -20.38
C ALA A 239 14.38 -1.53 -21.79
N ARG A 240 15.60 -2.05 -21.99
CA ARG A 240 16.26 -2.03 -23.32
C ARG A 240 16.60 -3.38 -23.90
N GLN A 241 16.75 -4.43 -23.09
CA GLN A 241 17.20 -5.74 -23.59
C GLN A 241 16.13 -6.81 -23.43
N SER A 242 15.65 -7.04 -22.20
CA SER A 242 14.72 -8.14 -21.92
C SER A 242 13.23 -7.81 -22.11
N GLY A 243 12.84 -6.54 -21.98
CA GLY A 243 11.44 -6.11 -22.08
C GLY A 243 10.58 -6.46 -20.86
N VAL A 244 11.19 -6.77 -19.70
CA VAL A 244 10.46 -7.00 -18.43
C VAL A 244 9.90 -5.69 -17.85
N ALA A 245 10.45 -4.54 -18.25
CA ALA A 245 9.92 -3.23 -17.91
C ALA A 245 9.61 -2.46 -19.20
N ASP A 246 8.48 -1.79 -19.23
CA ASP A 246 7.99 -1.03 -20.40
C ASP A 246 8.48 0.42 -20.36
N HIS A 247 8.65 0.98 -19.16
CA HIS A 247 8.93 2.39 -18.95
C HIS A 247 10.21 2.63 -18.15
N TYR A 248 11.12 3.44 -18.70
CA TYR A 248 12.38 3.83 -18.07
C TYR A 248 12.25 5.17 -17.35
N ALA A 249 12.31 5.16 -16.01
CA ALA A 249 12.24 6.36 -15.19
C ALA A 249 13.63 6.84 -14.73
N GLN A 250 13.80 8.15 -14.59
CA GLN A 250 15.10 8.75 -14.21
C GLN A 250 15.28 8.84 -12.69
N ASN A 251 14.18 8.89 -11.96
CA ASN A 251 14.09 8.99 -10.51
C ASN A 251 12.65 8.68 -10.07
N ASP A 252 12.41 8.70 -8.76
CA ASP A 252 11.10 8.44 -8.18
C ASP A 252 10.01 9.38 -8.72
N LEU A 253 10.28 10.69 -8.83
CA LEU A 253 9.30 11.67 -9.34
C LEU A 253 8.88 11.35 -10.78
N HIS A 254 9.84 10.99 -11.63
CA HIS A 254 9.56 10.60 -13.00
C HIS A 254 8.73 9.32 -13.07
N ALA A 255 9.05 8.31 -12.24
CA ALA A 255 8.26 7.07 -12.18
C ALA A 255 6.81 7.32 -11.75
N LEU A 256 6.59 8.18 -10.75
CA LEU A 256 5.23 8.55 -10.31
C LEU A 256 4.48 9.31 -11.41
N ALA A 257 5.15 10.20 -12.15
CA ALA A 257 4.55 10.90 -13.28
C ALA A 257 4.12 9.93 -14.40
N ILE A 258 4.95 8.94 -14.72
CA ILE A 258 4.61 7.88 -15.69
C ILE A 258 3.43 7.06 -15.18
N ALA A 259 3.44 6.62 -13.91
CA ALA A 259 2.33 5.88 -13.33
C ALA A 259 1.00 6.65 -13.42
N ARG A 260 1.02 7.95 -13.16
CA ARG A 260 -0.14 8.84 -13.34
C ARG A 260 -0.59 8.92 -14.81
N ALA A 261 0.35 8.97 -15.76
CA ALA A 261 0.06 9.01 -17.19
C ALA A 261 -0.59 7.70 -17.68
N ILE A 262 -0.09 6.55 -17.22
CA ILE A 262 -0.71 5.25 -17.48
C ILE A 262 -2.17 5.26 -17.00
N VAL A 263 -2.40 5.66 -15.75
CA VAL A 263 -3.76 5.74 -15.17
C VAL A 263 -4.66 6.70 -15.95
N ALA A 264 -4.12 7.82 -16.44
CA ALA A 264 -4.86 8.77 -17.26
C ALA A 264 -5.35 8.13 -18.58
N ASN A 265 -4.53 7.27 -19.19
CA ASN A 265 -4.83 6.56 -20.44
C ASN A 265 -5.69 5.31 -20.26
N LEU A 266 -5.94 4.86 -19.02
CA LEU A 266 -6.96 3.86 -18.77
C LEU A 266 -8.32 4.38 -19.26
N GLY A 267 -9.11 3.50 -19.88
CA GLY A 267 -10.41 3.80 -20.49
C GLY A 267 -11.45 4.42 -19.53
N SER A 268 -12.69 4.51 -20.02
CA SER A 268 -13.74 5.33 -19.42
C SER A 268 -13.98 5.07 -17.93
N ALA A 269 -14.32 6.15 -17.21
CA ALA A 269 -14.61 6.15 -15.78
C ALA A 269 -15.70 5.15 -15.36
N LYS A 270 -15.73 4.86 -14.05
CA LYS A 270 -16.70 3.98 -13.39
C LYS A 270 -18.14 4.34 -13.79
N ASN A 271 -18.87 3.35 -14.28
CA ASN A 271 -20.30 3.49 -14.57
C ASN A 271 -21.10 3.36 -13.26
N VAL A 272 -21.54 4.48 -12.70
CA VAL A 272 -22.37 4.50 -11.49
C VAL A 272 -23.82 4.19 -11.87
N ARG A 273 -24.27 2.98 -11.55
CA ARG A 273 -25.65 2.51 -11.81
C ARG A 273 -26.66 2.87 -10.71
N LEU A 274 -26.24 3.64 -9.72
CA LEU A 274 -27.10 4.10 -8.63
C LEU A 274 -27.82 5.38 -9.04
N ALA A 275 -29.11 5.48 -8.72
CA ALA A 275 -29.87 6.72 -8.83
C ALA A 275 -29.44 7.68 -7.70
N LEU A 276 -28.30 8.34 -7.90
CA LEU A 276 -27.77 9.29 -6.95
C LEU A 276 -28.69 10.51 -6.80
N ARG A 277 -28.76 11.03 -5.58
CA ARG A 277 -29.37 12.33 -5.27
C ARG A 277 -28.26 13.29 -4.85
N GLU A 278 -28.58 14.57 -4.85
CA GLU A 278 -27.68 15.59 -4.31
C GLU A 278 -27.34 15.25 -2.84
N PRO A 279 -26.04 15.16 -2.48
CA PRO A 279 -25.63 14.95 -1.10
C PRO A 279 -26.12 16.09 -0.22
N VAL A 280 -26.70 15.75 0.93
CA VAL A 280 -27.10 16.71 1.98
C VAL A 280 -26.43 16.31 3.28
N GLU A 281 -25.93 17.31 4.01
CA GLU A 281 -25.31 17.08 5.32
C GLU A 281 -26.33 16.53 6.33
N PRO A 282 -25.88 15.72 7.31
CA PRO A 282 -26.73 15.29 8.42
C PRO A 282 -27.27 16.48 9.24
N LEU A 283 -28.42 16.29 9.88
CA LEU A 283 -29.03 17.31 10.76
C LEU A 283 -28.24 17.58 12.05
N TYR A 284 -27.34 16.66 12.42
CA TYR A 284 -26.56 16.71 13.66
C TYR A 284 -25.07 16.57 13.35
N PRO A 285 -24.19 17.30 14.07
CA PRO A 285 -22.74 17.18 13.92
C PRO A 285 -22.21 15.77 14.13
N ALA A 286 -21.24 15.34 13.32
CA ALA A 286 -20.68 13.99 13.39
C ALA A 286 -19.86 13.72 14.66
N ASP A 287 -19.30 14.76 15.30
CA ASP A 287 -18.59 14.66 16.57
C ASP A 287 -19.53 14.34 17.75
N GLU A 288 -20.84 14.56 17.61
CA GLU A 288 -21.81 14.11 18.62
C GLU A 288 -21.82 12.58 18.80
N LEU A 289 -21.36 11.82 17.80
CA LEU A 289 -21.20 10.36 17.90
C LEU A 289 -20.37 9.93 19.12
N HIS A 290 -19.43 10.78 19.56
CA HIS A 290 -18.58 10.48 20.71
C HIS A 290 -19.37 10.36 22.02
N GLY A 291 -20.43 11.14 22.20
CA GLY A 291 -21.25 11.12 23.41
C GLY A 291 -22.44 10.17 23.37
N ILE A 292 -22.72 9.56 22.21
CA ILE A 292 -23.84 8.63 22.01
C ILE A 292 -23.52 7.24 22.56
N ILE A 293 -22.29 6.76 22.38
CA ILE A 293 -21.91 5.40 22.79
C ILE A 293 -21.63 5.38 24.31
N PRO A 294 -22.35 4.57 25.09
CA PRO A 294 -22.09 4.45 26.52
C PRO A 294 -20.67 3.98 26.84
N GLU A 295 -20.07 4.54 27.88
CA GLU A 295 -18.79 4.04 28.42
C GLU A 295 -18.93 2.59 28.91
N ASP A 296 -20.05 2.28 29.59
CA ASP A 296 -20.38 0.91 29.95
C ASP A 296 -20.87 0.13 28.72
N LYS A 297 -20.02 -0.77 28.23
CA LYS A 297 -20.29 -1.65 27.08
C LYS A 297 -21.52 -2.55 27.24
N ARG A 298 -22.05 -2.70 28.46
CA ARG A 298 -23.26 -3.49 28.75
C ARG A 298 -24.52 -2.64 28.74
N LYS A 299 -24.39 -1.31 28.73
CA LYS A 299 -25.53 -0.41 28.67
C LYS A 299 -26.15 -0.47 27.26
N PRO A 300 -27.48 -0.69 27.15
CA PRO A 300 -28.17 -0.76 25.86
C PRO A 300 -28.07 0.52 25.04
#